data_AF-A0A535KBK9-F1
#
_entry.id   AF-A0A535KBK9-F1
#
_cell.length_a   1.000
_cell.length_b   1.000
_cell.length_c   1.000
_cell.angle_alpha   90.00
_cell.angle_beta   90.00
_cell.angle_gamma   90.00
#
_symmetry.space_group_name_H-M   'P 1'
#
loop_
_entity.id
_entity.type
_entity.pdbx_description
1 polymer ?
#
loop_
_entity_poly.entity_id
_entity_poly.type
_entity_poly.pdbx_seq_one_letter_code
_entity_poly.pdbx_strand_id
1 'polypeptide(L)' 'MKRLLIAGAAGFIGSNFVRHLRRSRPDVEITVLDKLTYAGNL' A
#
# COMPACT_ATOMS: atom_id res chain seq x y z
N MET A 1 13.93 5.31 -11.30
CA MET A 1 12.60 5.10 -10.68
C MET A 1 12.79 4.31 -9.39
N LYS A 2 12.22 4.77 -8.28
CA LYS A 2 12.28 4.05 -7.00
C LYS A 2 11.11 3.07 -6.92
N ARG A 3 11.37 1.84 -6.47
CA ARG A 3 10.35 0.80 -6.31
C ARG A 3 10.18 0.47 -4.83
N LEU A 4 8.94 0.37 -4.36
CA LEU A 4 8.63 0.11 -2.97
C LEU A 4 7.63 -1.05 -2.85
N LEU A 5 8.00 -2.07 -2.08
CA LEU A 5 7.10 -3.15 -1.68
C LEU A 5 6.48 -2.82 -0.32
N ILE A 6 5.15 -2.84 -0.23
CA ILE A 6 4.41 -2.58 1.00
C ILE A 6 3.62 -3.83 1.37
N ALA A 7 4.04 -4.49 2.45
CA ALA A 7 3.31 -5.62 3.03
C ALA A 7 2.15 -5.13 3.91
N GLY A 8 0.99 -5.77 3.83
CA GLY A 8 -0.18 -5.43 4.66
C GLY A 8 -0.90 -4.15 4.23
N ALA A 9 -0.79 -3.74 2.97
CA ALA A 9 -1.31 -2.45 2.51
C ALA A 9 -2.83 -2.38 2.35
N ALA A 10 -3.55 -3.50 2.45
CA ALA A 10 -5.01 -3.52 2.53
C ALA A 10 -5.50 -3.25 3.98
N GLY A 11 -4.62 -3.33 4.98
CA GLY A 11 -4.95 -2.98 6.36
C GLY A 11 -5.16 -1.48 6.58
N PHE A 12 -5.53 -1.11 7.81
CA PHE A 12 -5.85 0.28 8.17
C PHE A 12 -4.70 1.27 7.88
N ILE A 13 -3.53 1.04 8.47
CA ILE A 13 -2.36 1.92 8.29
C ILE A 13 -1.82 1.82 6.87
N GLY A 14 -1.66 0.60 6.38
CA GLY A 14 -1.07 0.33 5.06
C GLY A 14 -1.84 1.00 3.92
N SER A 15 -3.18 0.99 3.97
CA SER A 15 -3.99 1.60 2.92
C SER A 15 -3.92 3.14 2.95
N ASN A 16 -3.84 3.74 4.15
CA ASN A 16 -3.62 5.18 4.29
C ASN A 16 -2.22 5.58 3.82
N PHE A 17 -1.21 4.77 4.14
CA PHE A 17 0.17 5.00 3.72
C PHE A 17 0.31 4.97 2.19
N VAL A 18 -0.31 4.00 1.50
CA VAL A 18 -0.34 3.95 0.02
C VAL A 18 -1.01 5.20 -0.55
N ARG A 19 -2.15 5.63 0.00
CA ARG A 19 -2.86 6.84 -0.45
C ARG A 19 -2.01 8.08 -0.25
N HIS A 20 -1.32 8.20 0.87
CA HIS A 20 -0.40 9.30 1.15
C HIS A 20 0.76 9.31 0.15
N LEU A 21 1.43 8.18 -0.05
CA LEU A 21 2.56 8.05 -0.98
C LEU A 21 2.17 8.35 -2.43
N ARG A 22 1.02 7.88 -2.91
CA ARG A 22 0.56 8.22 -4.27
C ARG A 22 0.39 9.73 -4.48
N ARG A 23 0.08 10.48 -3.42
CA ARG A 23 -0.07 11.95 -3.49
C ARG A 23 1.28 12.67 -3.33
N SER A 24 2.11 12.23 -2.39
CA SER A 24 3.35 12.95 -2.04
C SER A 24 4.57 12.53 -2.86
N ARG A 25 4.58 11.33 -3.43
CA ARG A 25 5.70 10.72 -4.16
C ARG A 25 5.23 9.99 -5.44
N PRO A 26 4.69 10.71 -6.44
CA PRO A 26 4.21 10.11 -7.69
C PRO A 26 5.32 9.47 -8.53
N ASP A 27 6.60 9.74 -8.21
CA ASP A 27 7.79 9.16 -8.84
C ASP A 27 8.11 7.72 -8.37
N VAL A 28 7.39 7.23 -7.35
CA VAL A 28 7.60 5.92 -6.75
C VAL A 28 6.62 4.91 -7.34
N GLU A 29 7.16 3.80 -7.83
CA GLU A 29 6.37 2.62 -8.21
C GLU A 29 6.08 1.81 -6.95
N ILE A 30 4.79 1.59 -6.66
CA ILE A 30 4.35 0.92 -5.44
C ILE A 30 3.82 -0.47 -5.81
N THR A 31 4.37 -1.50 -5.19
CA THR A 31 3.83 -2.86 -5.21
C THR A 31 3.27 -3.19 -3.83
N VAL A 32 2.05 -3.70 -3.77
CA VAL A 32 1.42 -4.13 -2.52
C VAL A 32 1.45 -5.66 -2.44
N LEU A 33 1.84 -6.18 -1.29
CA LEU A 33 1.68 -7.58 -0.93
C LEU A 33 0.74 -7.67 0.27
N ASP A 34 -0.38 -8.36 0.14
CA ASP A 34 -1.32 -8.53 1.26
C ASP A 34 -1.86 -9.95 1.28
N LYS A 35 -2.07 -10.48 2.49
CA LYS A 35 -2.70 -11.78 2.72
C LYS A 35 -4.23 -11.68 2.69
N LEU A 36 -4.77 -10.47 2.71
CA LEU A 36 -6.20 -10.15 2.68
C LEU A 36 -6.98 -10.95 3.73
N THR A 37 -6.47 -11.00 4.97
CA THR A 37 -7.10 -11.78 6.05
C THR A 37 -8.46 -11.20 6.44
N TYR A 38 -8.52 -10.31 7.42
CA TYR A 38 -9.77 -9.62 7.76
C TYR A 38 -10.15 -8.60 6.67
N ALA A 39 -9.15 -8.01 6.00
CA ALA A 39 -9.36 -7.00 4.97
C ALA A 39 -9.99 -7.56 3.68
N GLY A 40 -9.99 -8.88 3.49
CA GLY A 40 -10.61 -9.54 2.33
C GLY A 40 -12.09 -9.89 2.50
N ASN A 41 -12.66 -9.71 3.70
CA ASN A 41 -14.05 -10.03 4.03
C ASN A 41 -14.81 -8.78 4.51
N LEU A 42 -14.57 -7.65 3.83
CA LEU A 42 -15.16 -6.34 4.10
C LEU A 42 -16.40 -6.08 3.24
#